data_AF-F4S7J7-F1
#
_entry.id   AF-F4S7J7-F1
#
_cell.length_a   1.000
_cell.length_b   1.000
_cell.length_c   1.000
_cell.angle_alpha   90.00
_cell.angle_beta   90.00
_cell.angle_gamma   90.00
#
_symmetry.space_group_name_H-M   'P 1'
#
loop_
_entity.id
_entity.type
_entity.pdbx_description
1 polymer ?
#
loop_
_entity_poly.entity_id
_entity_poly.type
_entity_poly.pdbx_seq_one_letter_code
_entity_poly.pdbx_strand_id
1 'polypeptide(L)'
;MTKAKKGKAKTLSQPNSAKTDAGADASTSHASTDSKMPQGAPPAGPNPSGFHPMNPEPQKMSPETTNEDWLKVQTLNDDLKIFLTPGNEKNTPGITSLKLYRILVHFNPKTKHRPNTLKEILWNAFISDVFPLLKPHMLPSPPAPMESEFLYNDFNPLSKKTTRKQLTDTIHSVVPKFGIPGSSTRDRILIVYKAFVDKDLKLPWLTEFIKPPNVVSKARVGDLSMEELRMTLQERAPHVFIHSGPMSLGVLINLYIKFVIEDPVAEDLLVRGFHYSLLRKEA
;
A
#
# COMPACT_ATOMS: atom_id res chain seq x y z
N MET A 1 -31.97 -37.67 -32.67
CA MET A 1 -32.56 -36.42 -32.15
C MET A 1 -33.20 -36.71 -30.81
N THR A 2 -32.54 -36.38 -29.71
CA THR A 2 -33.10 -36.49 -28.36
C THR A 2 -32.40 -35.48 -27.46
N LYS A 3 -33.09 -34.40 -27.12
CA LYS A 3 -32.61 -33.32 -26.24
C LYS A 3 -32.95 -33.69 -24.79
N ALA A 4 -31.94 -33.89 -23.96
CA ALA A 4 -32.10 -33.99 -22.50
C ALA A 4 -31.87 -32.60 -21.87
N LYS A 5 -32.87 -32.14 -21.12
CA LYS A 5 -33.00 -30.79 -20.54
C LYS A 5 -32.30 -30.77 -19.17
N LYS A 6 -31.29 -29.90 -19.03
CA LYS A 6 -30.47 -29.74 -17.82
C LYS A 6 -31.25 -28.93 -16.77
N GLY A 7 -31.58 -29.56 -15.64
CA GLY A 7 -32.19 -28.93 -14.47
C GLY A 7 -31.20 -28.05 -13.71
N LYS A 8 -31.64 -26.85 -13.34
CA LYS A 8 -30.87 -25.81 -12.65
C LYS A 8 -31.29 -25.84 -11.18
N ALA A 9 -30.43 -26.37 -10.30
CA ALA A 9 -30.66 -26.36 -8.86
C ALA A 9 -30.26 -24.98 -8.29
N LYS A 10 -31.22 -24.37 -7.57
CA LYS A 10 -31.12 -23.10 -6.84
C LYS A 10 -30.66 -23.45 -5.42
N THR A 11 -29.45 -23.06 -5.02
CA THR A 11 -29.01 -23.20 -3.64
C THR A 11 -29.51 -22.01 -2.82
N LEU A 12 -30.28 -22.32 -1.78
CA LEU A 12 -30.80 -21.37 -0.80
C LEU A 12 -29.67 -20.83 0.08
N SER A 13 -29.74 -19.52 0.32
CA SER A 13 -28.97 -18.77 1.30
C SER A 13 -29.36 -19.16 2.72
N GLN A 14 -28.37 -19.36 3.60
CA GLN A 14 -28.58 -19.45 5.05
C GLN A 14 -28.40 -18.07 5.73
N PRO A 15 -29.14 -17.79 6.82
CA PRO A 15 -29.16 -16.51 7.51
C PRO A 15 -28.09 -16.39 8.62
N ASN A 16 -27.55 -15.18 8.75
CA ASN A 16 -26.75 -14.72 9.90
C ASN A 16 -27.63 -14.58 11.15
N SER A 17 -27.14 -15.08 12.29
CA SER A 17 -27.55 -14.65 13.63
C SER A 17 -26.51 -15.08 14.66
N ALA A 18 -25.91 -14.13 15.37
CA ALA A 18 -25.97 -14.05 16.83
C ALA A 18 -25.06 -12.91 17.32
N LYS A 19 -25.69 -11.94 17.97
CA LYS A 19 -25.13 -10.76 18.62
C LYS A 19 -25.54 -10.85 20.09
N THR A 20 -24.57 -10.92 20.98
CA THR A 20 -24.62 -10.76 22.45
C THR A 20 -23.19 -10.39 22.85
N ASP A 21 -22.88 -9.57 23.86
CA ASP A 21 -23.66 -9.05 24.97
C ASP A 21 -22.97 -7.81 25.58
N ALA A 22 -23.68 -7.20 26.54
CA ALA A 22 -23.34 -6.21 27.56
C ALA A 22 -21.84 -5.98 27.90
N GLY A 23 -21.36 -4.80 28.29
CA GLY A 23 -21.96 -3.73 29.10
C GLY A 23 -21.55 -3.88 30.57
N ALA A 24 -20.64 -3.04 31.07
CA ALA A 24 -20.64 -2.51 32.44
C ALA A 24 -19.44 -1.59 32.75
N ASP A 25 -19.81 -0.49 33.39
CA ASP A 25 -19.07 0.57 34.08
C ASP A 25 -17.82 0.19 34.89
N ALA A 26 -16.84 1.10 34.92
CA ALA A 26 -16.20 1.51 36.17
C ALA A 26 -15.50 2.87 35.99
N SER A 27 -16.15 3.89 36.55
CA SER A 27 -15.58 5.20 36.88
C SER A 27 -14.43 5.06 37.88
N THR A 28 -13.33 5.78 37.69
CA THR A 28 -12.50 6.23 38.81
C THR A 28 -11.93 7.61 38.51
N SER A 29 -12.54 8.58 39.18
CA SER A 29 -12.12 9.95 39.37
C SER A 29 -11.03 10.03 40.45
N HIS A 30 -9.88 10.63 40.15
CA HIS A 30 -8.94 11.29 41.07
C HIS A 30 -7.92 12.02 40.17
N ALA A 31 -7.38 13.19 40.45
CA ALA A 31 -7.66 14.24 41.41
C ALA A 31 -6.95 15.48 40.87
N SER A 32 -7.59 16.64 40.95
CA SER A 32 -7.00 17.93 40.64
C SER A 32 -5.74 18.18 41.47
N THR A 33 -4.64 18.59 40.84
CA THR A 33 -3.63 19.40 41.51
C THR A 33 -3.39 20.65 40.70
N ASP A 34 -3.98 21.70 41.25
CA ASP A 34 -3.82 23.11 40.93
C ASP A 34 -2.35 23.50 41.13
N SER A 35 -1.70 24.07 40.12
CA SER A 35 -0.43 24.77 40.27
C SER A 35 -0.44 25.99 39.37
N LYS A 36 -0.80 27.07 40.05
CA LYS A 36 -0.89 28.44 39.61
C LYS A 36 0.50 29.09 39.64
N MET A 37 0.69 30.03 38.71
CA MET A 37 1.72 31.10 38.61
C MET A 37 2.85 30.88 37.59
N PRO A 38 3.45 31.97 37.05
CA PRO A 38 2.86 33.26 36.68
C PRO A 38 3.20 33.68 35.23
N GLN A 39 2.41 34.64 34.73
CA GLN A 39 2.65 35.38 33.49
C GLN A 39 4.03 36.04 33.47
N GLY A 40 4.77 35.83 32.39
CA GLY A 40 5.91 36.63 31.97
C GLY A 40 5.88 36.79 30.46
N ALA A 41 5.66 38.02 29.98
CA ALA A 41 5.87 38.44 28.60
C ALA A 41 6.82 39.66 28.63
N PRO A 42 7.43 40.06 27.51
CA PRO A 42 8.46 39.35 26.76
C PRO A 42 9.73 40.23 26.60
N PRO A 43 10.91 39.71 26.22
CA PRO A 43 11.96 40.56 25.65
C PRO A 43 11.79 40.66 24.14
N ALA A 44 11.76 41.90 23.66
CA ALA A 44 11.77 42.27 22.25
C ALA A 44 13.06 41.81 21.57
N GLY A 45 12.92 40.95 20.55
CA GLY A 45 13.99 40.58 19.62
C GLY A 45 13.89 41.39 18.32
N PRO A 46 15.01 41.63 17.62
CA PRO A 46 15.11 42.64 16.57
C PRO A 46 14.57 42.17 15.21
N ASN A 47 13.99 43.12 14.48
CA ASN A 47 13.61 43.06 13.07
C ASN A 47 14.69 42.39 12.18
N PRO A 48 14.31 41.40 11.35
CA PRO A 48 15.05 41.11 10.13
C PRO A 48 14.53 41.99 8.99
N SER A 49 15.47 42.74 8.44
CA SER A 49 15.39 43.60 7.28
C SER A 49 14.86 42.89 6.02
N GLY A 50 13.96 43.58 5.31
CA GLY A 50 13.98 43.72 3.85
C GLY A 50 14.01 42.46 2.99
N PHE A 51 12.86 41.82 2.81
CA PHE A 51 12.60 41.07 1.57
C PHE A 51 11.97 42.01 0.55
N HIS A 52 12.76 42.41 -0.44
CA HIS A 52 12.26 43.03 -1.67
C HIS A 52 11.50 41.98 -2.49
N PRO A 53 10.21 42.16 -2.82
CA PRO A 53 9.57 41.35 -3.84
C PRO A 53 10.15 41.77 -5.20
N MET A 54 10.90 40.86 -5.84
CA MET A 54 11.18 40.97 -7.27
C MET A 54 9.86 40.92 -8.01
N ASN A 55 9.44 42.08 -8.51
CA ASN A 55 8.30 42.25 -9.38
C ASN A 55 8.68 41.67 -10.77
N PRO A 56 8.04 40.59 -11.26
CA PRO A 56 8.31 40.11 -12.60
C PRO A 56 7.82 41.16 -13.60
N GLU A 57 8.75 41.61 -14.42
CA GLU A 57 8.54 42.59 -15.48
C GLU A 57 7.39 42.16 -16.40
N PRO A 58 6.32 42.97 -16.57
CA PRO A 58 5.20 42.60 -17.42
C PRO A 58 5.66 42.57 -18.87
N GLN A 59 5.79 41.36 -19.42
CA GLN A 59 5.99 41.14 -20.84
C GLN A 59 4.87 41.86 -21.61
N LYS A 60 5.25 42.88 -22.38
CA LYS A 60 4.37 43.57 -23.33
C LYS A 60 3.83 42.54 -24.33
N MET A 61 2.62 42.04 -24.09
CA MET A 61 1.85 41.32 -25.10
C MET A 61 1.25 42.33 -26.08
N SER A 62 1.34 42.02 -27.37
CA SER A 62 0.77 42.83 -28.45
C SER A 62 -0.75 42.98 -28.27
N PRO A 63 -1.36 44.17 -28.38
CA PRO A 63 -2.73 44.39 -27.90
C PRO A 63 -3.84 43.85 -28.81
N GLU A 64 -3.57 43.55 -30.08
CA GLU A 64 -4.64 43.52 -31.09
C GLU A 64 -5.30 42.14 -31.31
N THR A 65 -4.58 41.02 -31.16
CA THR A 65 -5.17 39.66 -31.26
C THR A 65 -5.60 39.09 -29.91
N THR A 66 -5.05 39.61 -28.82
CA THR A 66 -5.21 39.05 -27.47
C THR A 66 -6.63 39.23 -26.92
N ASN A 67 -7.41 40.18 -27.42
CA ASN A 67 -8.73 40.50 -26.87
C ASN A 67 -9.82 39.49 -27.31
N GLU A 68 -9.82 39.05 -28.57
CA GLU A 68 -10.80 38.07 -29.07
C GLU A 68 -10.57 36.68 -28.49
N ASP A 69 -9.31 36.25 -28.44
CA ASP A 69 -8.95 34.95 -27.88
C ASP A 69 -9.21 34.91 -26.37
N TRP A 70 -8.96 36.01 -25.67
CA TRP A 70 -9.31 36.13 -24.25
C TRP A 70 -10.81 36.00 -24.00
N LEU A 71 -11.66 36.64 -24.80
CA LEU A 71 -13.12 36.50 -24.69
C LEU A 71 -13.57 35.05 -24.92
N LYS A 72 -12.94 34.35 -25.88
CA LYS A 72 -13.18 32.91 -26.08
C LYS A 72 -12.74 32.11 -24.86
N VAL A 73 -11.61 32.44 -24.24
CA VAL A 73 -11.15 31.77 -23.01
C VAL A 73 -12.11 32.01 -21.85
N GLN A 74 -12.65 33.21 -21.69
CA GLN A 74 -13.62 33.53 -20.63
C GLN A 74 -14.96 32.81 -20.81
N THR A 75 -15.39 32.63 -22.06
CA THR A 75 -16.65 31.97 -22.42
C THR A 75 -16.54 30.45 -22.57
N LEU A 76 -15.39 29.86 -22.24
CA LEU A 76 -15.22 28.41 -22.20
C LEU A 76 -16.17 27.79 -21.18
N ASN A 77 -16.87 26.72 -21.59
CA ASN A 77 -17.61 25.88 -20.67
C ASN A 77 -16.70 25.24 -19.62
N ASP A 78 -17.22 25.05 -18.41
CA ASP A 78 -16.46 24.48 -17.28
C ASP A 78 -15.88 23.10 -17.58
N ASP A 79 -16.57 22.28 -18.39
CA ASP A 79 -16.09 20.94 -18.78
C ASP A 79 -14.87 20.97 -19.71
N LEU A 80 -14.62 22.12 -20.35
CA LEU A 80 -13.49 22.40 -21.25
C LEU A 80 -12.37 23.19 -20.55
N LYS A 81 -12.61 23.79 -19.37
CA LYS A 81 -11.56 24.48 -18.60
C LYS A 81 -10.41 23.56 -18.19
N ILE A 82 -10.62 22.24 -18.25
CA ILE A 82 -9.55 21.26 -18.09
C ILE A 82 -8.35 21.59 -18.99
N PHE A 83 -8.55 22.07 -20.22
CA PHE A 83 -7.46 22.40 -21.16
C PHE A 83 -6.59 23.60 -20.75
N LEU A 84 -7.04 24.42 -19.78
CA LEU A 84 -6.26 25.54 -19.22
C LEU A 84 -5.33 25.10 -18.09
N THR A 85 -5.53 23.89 -17.56
CA THR A 85 -4.66 23.32 -16.52
C THR A 85 -3.30 22.93 -17.13
N PRO A 86 -2.19 23.27 -16.48
CA PRO A 86 -0.87 22.81 -16.92
C PRO A 86 -0.72 21.28 -16.78
N GLY A 87 0.08 20.66 -17.64
CA GLY A 87 0.37 19.22 -17.59
C GLY A 87 -0.68 18.31 -18.24
N ASN A 88 -1.59 18.85 -19.06
CA ASN A 88 -2.50 18.02 -19.83
C ASN A 88 -1.78 17.31 -20.98
N GLU A 89 -1.81 15.99 -20.93
CA GLU A 89 -1.31 15.13 -21.98
C GLU A 89 -2.48 14.53 -22.77
N LYS A 90 -2.18 13.97 -23.95
CA LYS A 90 -3.15 13.28 -24.82
C LYS A 90 -3.97 12.21 -24.07
N ASN A 91 -3.38 11.62 -23.02
CA ASN A 91 -3.95 10.53 -22.24
C ASN A 91 -4.53 10.95 -20.88
N THR A 92 -4.61 12.26 -20.59
CA THR A 92 -5.20 12.73 -19.33
C THR A 92 -6.65 12.22 -19.21
N PRO A 93 -6.99 11.55 -18.09
CA PRO A 93 -8.34 11.06 -17.87
C PRO A 93 -9.33 12.22 -17.90
N GLY A 94 -10.41 12.06 -18.66
CA GLY A 94 -11.43 13.10 -18.84
C GLY A 94 -11.29 13.93 -20.12
N ILE A 95 -10.18 13.82 -20.87
CA ILE A 95 -10.05 14.38 -22.22
C ILE A 95 -10.58 13.36 -23.25
N THR A 96 -11.85 13.52 -23.63
CA THR A 96 -12.51 12.69 -24.64
C THR A 96 -12.44 13.33 -26.04
N SER A 97 -12.63 12.54 -27.10
CA SER A 97 -12.69 13.06 -28.49
C SER A 97 -13.77 14.14 -28.65
N LEU A 98 -14.90 13.98 -27.96
CA LEU A 98 -15.98 14.97 -27.98
C LEU A 98 -15.54 16.32 -27.37
N LYS A 99 -14.79 16.31 -26.27
CA LYS A 99 -14.26 17.53 -25.66
C LYS A 99 -13.21 18.21 -26.55
N LEU A 100 -12.34 17.42 -27.18
CA LEU A 100 -11.37 17.94 -28.16
C LEU A 100 -12.07 18.60 -29.36
N TYR A 101 -13.11 17.97 -29.88
CA TYR A 101 -13.91 18.57 -30.95
C TYR A 101 -14.59 19.87 -30.49
N ARG A 102 -15.20 19.88 -29.30
CA ARG A 102 -15.89 21.07 -28.77
C ARG A 102 -14.93 22.26 -28.61
N ILE A 103 -13.74 22.04 -28.07
CA ILE A 103 -12.77 23.13 -27.92
C ILE A 103 -12.24 23.62 -29.29
N LEU A 104 -12.03 22.72 -30.25
CA LEU A 104 -11.67 23.11 -31.62
C LEU A 104 -12.74 23.98 -32.28
N VAL A 105 -14.01 23.61 -32.17
CA VAL A 105 -15.14 24.39 -32.73
C VAL A 105 -15.29 25.73 -32.03
N HIS A 106 -15.06 25.78 -30.73
CA HIS A 106 -15.14 27.02 -29.95
C HIS A 106 -14.15 28.08 -30.43
N PHE A 107 -12.91 27.68 -30.71
CA PHE A 107 -11.88 28.61 -31.19
C PHE A 107 -11.90 28.82 -32.71
N ASN A 108 -12.24 27.77 -33.47
CA ASN A 108 -12.35 27.78 -34.93
C ASN A 108 -13.65 27.11 -35.40
N PRO A 109 -14.76 27.86 -35.52
CA PRO A 109 -16.05 27.34 -35.97
C PRO A 109 -16.04 26.74 -37.38
N LYS A 110 -15.04 27.09 -38.20
CA LYS A 110 -14.86 26.59 -39.58
C LYS A 110 -14.04 25.30 -39.65
N THR A 111 -13.75 24.68 -38.51
CA THR A 111 -12.99 23.42 -38.47
C THR A 111 -13.66 22.32 -39.31
N LYS A 112 -12.83 21.58 -40.05
CA LYS A 112 -13.28 20.44 -40.88
C LYS A 112 -13.44 19.16 -40.07
N HIS A 113 -12.95 19.14 -38.84
CA HIS A 113 -13.00 17.96 -37.98
C HIS A 113 -14.44 17.64 -37.54
N ARG A 114 -14.67 16.40 -37.11
CA ARG A 114 -15.96 15.89 -36.62
C ARG A 114 -15.78 15.21 -35.26
N PRO A 115 -16.85 15.06 -34.46
CA PRO A 115 -16.77 14.36 -33.18
C PRO A 115 -16.24 12.92 -33.29
N ASN A 116 -16.52 12.26 -34.41
CA ASN A 116 -16.12 10.87 -34.69
C ASN A 116 -14.71 10.75 -35.29
N THR A 117 -14.00 11.86 -35.49
CA THR A 117 -12.60 11.83 -35.94
C THR A 117 -11.73 11.14 -34.89
N LEU A 118 -10.69 10.41 -35.34
CA LEU A 118 -9.72 9.78 -34.43
C LEU A 118 -9.16 10.81 -33.45
N LYS A 119 -9.09 10.42 -32.17
CA LYS A 119 -8.64 11.28 -31.07
C LYS A 119 -7.27 11.91 -31.36
N GLU A 120 -6.39 11.19 -32.04
CA GLU A 120 -5.04 11.65 -32.38
C GLU A 120 -5.04 12.82 -33.36
N ILE A 121 -5.90 12.77 -34.39
CA ILE A 121 -6.03 13.84 -35.36
C ILE A 121 -6.60 15.09 -34.68
N LEU A 122 -7.61 14.92 -33.82
CA LEU A 122 -8.18 16.01 -33.04
C LEU A 122 -7.16 16.62 -32.07
N TRP A 123 -6.34 15.79 -31.43
CA TRP A 123 -5.27 16.25 -30.55
C TRP A 123 -4.22 17.05 -31.30
N ASN A 124 -3.80 16.58 -32.48
CA ASN A 124 -2.82 17.29 -33.30
C ASN A 124 -3.34 18.66 -33.75
N ALA A 125 -4.60 18.73 -34.20
CA ALA A 125 -5.25 20.00 -34.54
C ALA A 125 -5.38 20.93 -33.32
N PHE A 126 -5.64 20.37 -32.14
CA PHE A 126 -5.67 21.16 -30.90
C PHE A 126 -4.30 21.76 -30.59
N ILE A 127 -3.23 20.97 -30.67
CA ILE A 127 -1.86 21.44 -30.41
C ILE A 127 -1.40 22.47 -31.45
N SER A 128 -1.76 22.32 -32.72
CA SER A 128 -1.36 23.25 -33.77
C SER A 128 -2.14 24.56 -33.74
N ASP A 129 -3.46 24.49 -33.59
CA ASP A 129 -4.33 25.63 -33.90
C ASP A 129 -4.83 26.35 -32.64
N VAL A 130 -5.07 25.61 -31.55
CA VAL A 130 -5.75 26.14 -30.36
C VAL A 130 -4.80 26.33 -29.18
N PHE A 131 -3.88 25.40 -28.97
CA PHE A 131 -2.92 25.47 -27.87
C PHE A 131 -2.08 26.75 -27.86
N PRO A 132 -1.59 27.29 -29.01
CA PRO A 132 -0.87 28.56 -29.03
C PRO A 132 -1.71 29.74 -28.52
N LEU A 133 -3.03 29.71 -28.73
CA LEU A 133 -3.98 30.74 -28.27
C LEU A 133 -4.29 30.61 -26.78
N LEU A 134 -4.27 29.38 -26.25
CA LEU A 134 -4.49 29.11 -24.83
C LEU A 134 -3.26 29.40 -23.98
N LYS A 135 -2.05 29.23 -24.54
CA LYS A 135 -0.78 29.31 -23.81
C LYS A 135 -0.61 30.58 -22.95
N PRO A 136 -0.97 31.79 -23.42
CA PRO A 136 -0.87 33.01 -22.61
C PRO A 136 -1.85 33.06 -21.42
N HIS A 137 -2.89 32.24 -21.46
CA HIS A 137 -3.99 32.24 -20.49
C HIS A 137 -4.03 30.96 -19.64
N MET A 138 -3.00 30.10 -19.74
CA MET A 138 -2.89 28.91 -18.90
C MET A 138 -2.69 29.32 -17.43
N LEU A 139 -3.32 28.58 -16.53
CA LEU A 139 -3.11 28.78 -15.10
C LEU A 139 -1.64 28.49 -14.77
N PRO A 140 -1.03 29.25 -13.83
CA PRO A 140 0.29 28.91 -13.35
C PRO A 140 0.28 27.47 -12.84
N SER A 141 1.37 26.73 -13.09
CA SER A 141 1.56 25.43 -12.46
C SER A 141 1.30 25.58 -10.97
N PRO A 142 0.43 24.74 -10.37
CA PRO A 142 0.26 24.77 -8.93
C PRO A 142 1.65 24.71 -8.32
N PRO A 143 1.93 25.53 -7.28
CA PRO A 143 3.22 25.51 -6.64
C PRO A 143 3.55 24.05 -6.34
N ALA A 144 4.77 23.63 -6.72
CA ALA A 144 5.23 22.28 -6.42
C ALA A 144 4.86 22.01 -4.97
N PRO A 145 4.15 20.90 -4.67
CA PRO A 145 3.74 20.61 -3.32
C PRO A 145 4.97 20.80 -2.46
N MET A 146 4.92 21.81 -1.59
CA MET A 146 6.02 22.12 -0.71
C MET A 146 6.36 20.79 -0.08
N GLU A 147 7.60 20.33 -0.26
CA GLU A 147 8.12 19.23 0.54
C GLU A 147 8.09 19.78 1.96
N SER A 148 6.92 19.69 2.61
CA SER A 148 6.85 19.62 4.04
C SER A 148 7.76 18.44 4.30
N GLU A 149 8.97 18.74 4.79
CA GLU A 149 9.78 17.78 5.50
C GLU A 149 8.78 16.91 6.23
N PHE A 150 8.66 15.65 5.81
CA PHE A 150 7.90 14.68 6.55
C PHE A 150 8.66 14.56 7.85
N LEU A 151 8.41 15.50 8.76
CA LEU A 151 8.77 15.42 10.15
C LEU A 151 8.22 14.07 10.54
N TYR A 152 9.15 13.16 10.81
CA TYR A 152 8.98 11.83 11.37
C TYR A 152 8.34 11.93 12.77
N ASN A 153 7.28 12.70 12.93
CA ASN A 153 6.79 13.19 14.21
C ASN A 153 5.84 12.23 14.91
N ASP A 154 5.67 10.99 14.41
CA ASP A 154 5.04 9.92 15.20
C ASP A 154 5.18 8.54 14.54
N PHE A 155 6.33 8.24 13.91
CA PHE A 155 6.53 6.90 13.37
C PHE A 155 6.75 5.90 14.51
N ASN A 156 5.66 5.28 14.97
CA ASN A 156 5.69 4.21 15.95
C ASN A 156 5.68 2.85 15.22
N PRO A 157 6.79 2.10 15.17
CA PRO A 157 6.84 0.82 14.46
C PRO A 157 5.85 -0.22 15.01
N LEU A 158 5.48 -0.11 16.30
CA LEU A 158 4.56 -1.04 16.97
C LEU A 158 3.08 -0.64 16.79
N SER A 159 2.79 0.57 16.29
CA SER A 159 1.43 1.04 16.10
C SER A 159 0.65 0.11 15.17
N LYS A 160 -0.63 -0.13 15.49
CA LYS A 160 -1.56 -0.85 14.60
C LYS A 160 -1.76 -0.14 13.27
N LYS A 161 -1.52 1.18 13.21
CA LYS A 161 -1.62 1.98 11.99
C LYS A 161 -0.40 1.86 11.08
N THR A 162 0.71 1.36 11.60
CA THR A 162 1.96 1.22 10.84
C THR A 162 1.83 0.06 9.86
N THR A 163 1.98 0.38 8.59
CA THR A 163 1.83 -0.57 7.48
C THR A 163 3.13 -1.32 7.20
N ARG A 164 3.03 -2.50 6.57
CA ARG A 164 4.19 -3.26 6.10
C ARG A 164 5.06 -2.46 5.14
N LYS A 165 4.44 -1.65 4.28
CA LYS A 165 5.14 -0.79 3.33
C LYS A 165 6.00 0.24 4.06
N GLN A 166 5.42 0.97 5.01
CA GLN A 166 6.19 1.96 5.80
C GLN A 166 7.39 1.33 6.51
N LEU A 167 7.22 0.15 7.14
CA LEU A 167 8.34 -0.55 7.77
C LEU A 167 9.43 -0.94 6.75
N THR A 168 9.02 -1.44 5.59
CA THR A 168 9.93 -1.84 4.50
C THR A 168 10.70 -0.64 3.96
N ASP A 169 10.00 0.47 3.70
CA ASP A 169 10.58 1.72 3.19
C ASP A 169 11.59 2.29 4.20
N THR A 170 11.26 2.27 5.51
CA THR A 170 12.20 2.70 6.57
C THR A 170 13.39 1.76 6.71
N ILE A 171 13.24 0.45 6.50
CA ILE A 171 14.39 -0.46 6.50
C ILE A 171 15.26 -0.20 5.27
N HIS A 172 14.68 -0.02 4.09
CA HIS A 172 15.43 0.24 2.87
C HIS A 172 16.11 1.61 2.86
N SER A 173 15.63 2.61 3.63
CA SER A 173 16.35 3.88 3.78
C SER A 173 17.67 3.72 4.54
N VAL A 174 17.75 2.75 5.45
CA VAL A 174 18.98 2.43 6.19
C VAL A 174 19.82 1.37 5.47
N VAL A 175 19.19 0.34 4.92
CA VAL A 175 19.84 -0.80 4.24
C VAL A 175 19.19 -1.07 2.88
N PRO A 176 19.53 -0.30 1.83
CA PRO A 176 18.86 -0.38 0.53
C PRO A 176 18.99 -1.74 -0.18
N LYS A 177 20.02 -2.51 0.16
CA LYS A 177 20.34 -3.80 -0.49
C LYS A 177 19.66 -5.00 0.18
N PHE A 178 19.00 -4.83 1.33
CA PHE A 178 18.39 -5.95 2.05
C PHE A 178 17.09 -6.37 1.37
N GLY A 179 17.00 -7.61 0.89
CA GLY A 179 15.80 -8.11 0.24
C GLY A 179 14.75 -8.58 1.24
N ILE A 180 13.62 -7.86 1.33
CA ILE A 180 12.45 -8.29 2.13
C ILE A 180 11.44 -9.01 1.22
N PRO A 181 11.16 -10.30 1.44
CA PRO A 181 10.15 -11.01 0.66
C PRO A 181 8.75 -10.39 0.77
N GLY A 182 8.02 -10.32 -0.34
CA GLY A 182 6.65 -9.79 -0.37
C GLY A 182 5.64 -10.58 0.47
N SER A 183 5.97 -11.83 0.81
CA SER A 183 5.17 -12.70 1.69
C SER A 183 5.46 -12.53 3.19
N SER A 184 6.49 -11.75 3.58
CA SER A 184 6.87 -11.60 4.99
C SER A 184 5.79 -10.94 5.83
N THR A 185 5.39 -11.57 6.93
CA THR A 185 4.41 -11.00 7.87
C THR A 185 4.94 -9.71 8.52
N ARG A 186 4.03 -8.88 9.05
CA ARG A 186 4.41 -7.62 9.73
C ARG A 186 5.40 -7.88 10.87
N ASP A 187 5.16 -8.91 11.66
CA ASP A 187 5.99 -9.23 12.82
C ASP A 187 7.40 -9.67 12.41
N ARG A 188 7.54 -10.41 11.30
CA ARG A 188 8.86 -10.75 10.73
C ARG A 188 9.59 -9.49 10.25
N ILE A 189 8.89 -8.54 9.65
CA ILE A 189 9.48 -7.25 9.23
C ILE A 189 9.91 -6.43 10.45
N LEU A 190 9.18 -6.47 11.57
CA LEU A 190 9.56 -5.79 12.81
C LEU A 190 10.86 -6.34 13.42
N ILE A 191 11.16 -7.63 13.24
CA ILE A 191 12.43 -8.22 13.65
C ILE A 191 13.58 -7.63 12.83
N VAL A 192 13.38 -7.48 11.51
CA VAL A 192 14.36 -6.85 10.61
C VAL A 192 14.53 -5.38 10.96
N TYR A 193 13.43 -4.68 11.22
CA TYR A 193 13.44 -3.29 11.70
C TYR A 193 14.26 -3.15 12.98
N LYS A 194 14.06 -4.05 13.95
CA LYS A 194 14.85 -4.08 15.17
C LYS A 194 16.35 -4.30 14.88
N ALA A 195 16.68 -5.19 13.96
CA ALA A 195 18.08 -5.50 13.64
C ALA A 195 18.84 -4.32 13.01
N PHE A 196 18.18 -3.54 12.15
CA PHE A 196 18.84 -2.53 11.32
C PHE A 196 18.51 -1.07 11.68
N VAL A 197 17.33 -0.78 12.24
CA VAL A 197 16.85 0.59 12.48
C VAL A 197 16.84 0.91 13.97
N ASP A 198 16.19 0.09 14.80
CA ASP A 198 16.03 0.33 16.24
C ASP A 198 16.36 -0.92 17.06
N LYS A 199 17.63 -1.05 17.46
CA LYS A 199 18.15 -2.21 18.20
C LYS A 199 17.52 -2.36 19.60
N ASP A 200 17.06 -1.25 20.17
CA ASP A 200 16.48 -1.20 21.50
C ASP A 200 14.96 -1.46 21.48
N LEU A 201 14.37 -1.63 20.29
CA LEU A 201 12.96 -1.96 20.13
C LEU A 201 12.60 -3.23 20.91
N LYS A 202 11.75 -3.07 21.91
CA LYS A 202 11.23 -4.19 22.70
C LYS A 202 10.04 -4.82 21.97
N LEU A 203 10.21 -6.06 21.55
CA LEU A 203 9.16 -6.88 20.92
C LEU A 203 8.68 -7.89 21.97
N PRO A 204 7.65 -7.58 22.79
CA PRO A 204 7.29 -8.39 23.96
C PRO A 204 6.80 -9.80 23.58
N TRP A 205 6.23 -9.97 22.39
CA TRP A 205 5.84 -11.29 21.86
C TRP A 205 7.03 -12.10 21.33
N LEU A 206 8.19 -11.48 21.10
CA LEU A 206 9.39 -12.12 20.56
C LEU A 206 10.25 -12.77 21.65
N THR A 207 9.62 -13.24 22.72
CA THR A 207 10.27 -14.09 23.74
C THR A 207 10.43 -15.54 23.26
N GLU A 208 9.91 -15.86 22.07
CA GLU A 208 9.73 -17.22 21.55
C GLU A 208 10.98 -17.87 20.95
N PHE A 209 12.08 -17.15 20.70
CA PHE A 209 13.24 -17.75 20.03
C PHE A 209 14.01 -18.78 20.87
N ILE A 210 13.77 -18.83 22.18
CA ILE A 210 14.49 -19.73 23.11
C ILE A 210 13.53 -20.77 23.71
N LYS A 211 12.27 -20.82 23.28
CA LYS A 211 11.32 -21.80 23.81
C LYS A 211 11.26 -23.02 22.88
N PRO A 212 11.40 -24.26 23.40
CA PRO A 212 11.17 -25.43 22.59
C PRO A 212 9.73 -25.40 22.05
N PRO A 213 9.51 -25.76 20.78
CA PRO A 213 8.17 -25.78 20.18
C PRO A 213 7.22 -26.62 21.03
N ASN A 214 6.01 -26.10 21.20
CA ASN A 214 4.95 -26.80 21.92
C ASN A 214 4.54 -28.03 21.11
N VAL A 215 4.52 -29.18 21.76
CA VAL A 215 4.01 -30.41 21.15
C VAL A 215 2.48 -30.34 21.13
N VAL A 216 1.92 -30.32 19.92
CA VAL A 216 0.49 -30.31 19.65
C VAL A 216 -0.03 -31.75 19.50
N SER A 217 -1.27 -32.00 19.96
CA SER A 217 -1.94 -33.30 19.85
C SER A 217 -2.34 -33.62 18.41
N LYS A 218 -2.45 -34.92 18.08
CA LYS A 218 -2.76 -35.43 16.73
C LYS A 218 -3.91 -34.72 16.02
N ALA A 219 -4.99 -34.41 16.75
CA ALA A 219 -6.18 -33.75 16.20
C ALA A 219 -5.91 -32.32 15.68
N ARG A 220 -4.88 -31.65 16.19
CA ARG A 220 -4.55 -30.26 15.89
C ARG A 220 -3.26 -30.09 15.08
N VAL A 221 -2.57 -31.19 14.74
CA VAL A 221 -1.34 -31.14 13.93
C VAL A 221 -1.61 -30.57 12.54
N GLY A 222 -2.81 -30.77 12.00
CA GLY A 222 -3.22 -30.22 10.70
C GLY A 222 -3.33 -28.70 10.65
N ASP A 223 -3.43 -28.04 11.82
CA ASP A 223 -3.52 -26.57 11.91
C ASP A 223 -2.13 -25.90 11.86
N LEU A 224 -1.05 -26.68 11.98
CA LEU A 224 0.32 -26.17 12.01
C LEU A 224 0.85 -25.87 10.62
N SER A 225 1.66 -24.81 10.53
CA SER A 225 2.41 -24.48 9.33
C SER A 225 3.56 -25.45 9.07
N MET A 226 4.03 -25.52 7.81
CA MET A 226 5.21 -26.33 7.47
C MET A 226 6.46 -25.91 8.25
N GLU A 227 6.60 -24.62 8.57
CA GLU A 227 7.73 -24.10 9.36
C GLU A 227 7.67 -24.63 10.80
N GLU A 228 6.51 -24.55 11.45
CA GLU A 228 6.31 -25.06 12.82
C GLU A 228 6.54 -26.56 12.91
N LEU A 229 6.02 -27.33 11.94
CA LEU A 229 6.23 -28.78 11.88
C LEU A 229 7.71 -29.13 11.74
N ARG A 230 8.43 -28.45 10.84
CA ARG A 230 9.87 -28.66 10.64
C ARG A 230 10.67 -28.29 11.87
N MET A 231 10.38 -27.14 12.48
CA MET A 231 11.04 -26.68 13.70
C MET A 231 10.84 -27.69 14.83
N THR A 232 9.61 -28.19 15.00
CA THR A 232 9.31 -29.19 16.04
C THR A 232 9.98 -30.52 15.79
N LEU A 233 9.97 -31.00 14.54
CA LEU A 233 10.66 -32.22 14.15
C LEU A 233 12.18 -32.11 14.35
N GLN A 234 12.78 -30.98 14.00
CA GLN A 234 14.22 -30.76 14.16
C GLN A 234 14.64 -30.75 15.63
N GLU A 235 13.83 -30.14 16.51
CA GLU A 235 14.11 -30.10 17.95
C GLU A 235 13.87 -31.45 18.63
N ARG A 236 12.74 -32.10 18.35
CA ARG A 236 12.28 -33.30 19.08
C ARG A 236 12.83 -34.60 18.48
N ALA A 237 13.09 -34.62 17.18
CA ALA A 237 13.57 -35.77 16.45
C ALA A 237 14.77 -35.39 15.55
N PRO A 238 15.87 -34.87 16.11
CA PRO A 238 17.04 -34.40 15.34
C PRO A 238 17.71 -35.51 14.51
N HIS A 239 17.46 -36.78 14.86
CA HIS A 239 17.93 -37.94 14.13
C HIS A 239 17.14 -38.20 12.82
N VAL A 240 16.08 -37.44 12.54
CA VAL A 240 15.27 -37.58 11.33
C VAL A 240 15.67 -36.50 10.31
N PHE A 241 16.27 -36.93 9.21
CA PHE A 241 16.56 -36.07 8.07
C PHE A 241 15.39 -36.09 7.09
N ILE A 242 14.76 -34.93 6.84
CA ILE A 242 13.60 -34.78 5.96
C ILE A 242 14.09 -34.40 4.56
N HIS A 243 13.73 -35.19 3.54
CA HIS A 243 14.15 -34.90 2.17
C HIS A 243 13.32 -33.75 1.59
N SER A 244 14.00 -32.74 1.03
CA SER A 244 13.35 -31.53 0.50
C SER A 244 12.46 -31.79 -0.72
N GLY A 245 12.83 -32.76 -1.58
CA GLY A 245 12.10 -33.10 -2.81
C GLY A 245 10.63 -33.47 -2.56
N PRO A 246 10.33 -34.50 -1.75
CA PRO A 246 8.95 -34.90 -1.44
C PRO A 246 8.35 -34.14 -0.25
N MET A 247 8.93 -33.02 0.18
CA MET A 247 8.49 -32.30 1.38
C MET A 247 7.17 -31.57 1.12
N SER A 248 6.07 -32.19 1.52
CA SER A 248 4.72 -31.60 1.53
C SER A 248 4.20 -31.45 2.96
N LEU A 249 3.15 -30.64 3.15
CA LEU A 249 2.48 -30.50 4.45
C LEU A 249 2.03 -31.86 5.00
N GLY A 250 1.41 -32.70 4.17
CA GLY A 250 0.97 -34.04 4.58
C GLY A 250 2.11 -34.95 5.03
N VAL A 251 3.25 -34.90 4.32
CA VAL A 251 4.45 -35.64 4.73
C VAL A 251 4.98 -35.16 6.07
N LEU A 252 5.05 -33.85 6.30
CA LEU A 252 5.48 -33.28 7.58
C LEU A 252 4.54 -33.63 8.73
N ILE A 253 3.22 -33.62 8.50
CA ILE A 253 2.22 -34.04 9.50
C ILE A 253 2.44 -35.52 9.86
N ASN A 254 2.59 -36.40 8.87
CA ASN A 254 2.81 -37.82 9.10
C ASN A 254 4.14 -38.07 9.84
N LEU A 255 5.21 -37.36 9.48
CA LEU A 255 6.49 -37.45 10.18
C LEU A 255 6.38 -36.98 11.62
N TYR A 256 5.65 -35.89 11.85
CA TYR A 256 5.37 -35.37 13.19
C TYR A 256 4.62 -36.41 14.03
N ILE A 257 3.58 -37.02 13.49
CA ILE A 257 2.83 -38.08 14.18
C ILE A 257 3.75 -39.26 14.51
N LYS A 258 4.58 -39.69 13.55
CA LYS A 258 5.47 -40.84 13.71
C LYS A 258 6.61 -40.62 14.71
N PHE A 259 7.22 -39.44 14.75
CA PHE A 259 8.46 -39.19 15.49
C PHE A 259 8.33 -38.24 16.70
N VAL A 260 7.29 -37.42 16.75
CA VAL A 260 7.06 -36.48 17.88
C VAL A 260 5.93 -36.99 18.78
N ILE A 261 4.83 -37.48 18.19
CA ILE A 261 3.74 -38.11 18.95
C ILE A 261 4.05 -39.58 19.25
N GLU A 262 4.92 -40.21 18.44
CA GLU A 262 5.24 -41.65 18.50
C GLU A 262 4.03 -42.57 18.22
N ASP A 263 3.13 -42.08 17.37
CA ASP A 263 1.91 -42.78 16.96
C ASP A 263 2.16 -43.60 15.67
N PRO A 264 1.47 -44.75 15.50
CA PRO A 264 1.58 -45.55 14.28
C PRO A 264 1.01 -44.78 13.08
N VAL A 265 1.79 -44.76 11.99
CA VAL A 265 1.43 -44.19 10.70
C VAL A 265 1.57 -45.28 9.65
N ALA A 266 0.60 -45.37 8.74
CA ALA A 266 0.59 -46.37 7.69
C ALA A 266 1.84 -46.25 6.78
N GLU A 267 2.42 -47.39 6.41
CA GLU A 267 3.72 -47.45 5.71
C GLU A 267 3.66 -46.91 4.28
N ASP A 268 2.48 -46.95 3.66
CA ASP A 268 2.18 -46.38 2.35
C ASP A 268 2.24 -44.84 2.33
N LEU A 269 2.06 -44.20 3.49
CA LEU A 269 2.13 -42.75 3.62
C LEU A 269 3.56 -42.23 3.81
N LEU A 270 4.48 -43.05 4.30
CA LEU A 270 5.86 -42.65 4.63
C LEU A 270 6.89 -43.74 4.32
N VAL A 271 7.47 -43.65 3.13
CA VAL A 271 8.60 -44.47 2.71
C VAL A 271 9.95 -43.91 3.22
N ARG A 272 10.66 -44.68 4.04
CA ARG A 272 12.05 -44.39 4.47
C ARG A 272 12.99 -44.45 3.26
N GLY A 273 13.93 -43.51 3.17
CA GLY A 273 14.84 -43.34 2.03
C GLY A 273 14.25 -42.49 0.90
N PHE A 274 12.93 -42.34 0.83
CA PHE A 274 12.28 -41.41 -0.09
C PHE A 274 11.86 -40.12 0.62
N HIS A 275 11.00 -40.20 1.63
CA HIS A 275 10.50 -39.03 2.36
C HIS A 275 11.46 -38.55 3.45
N TYR A 276 12.10 -39.48 4.15
CA TYR A 276 12.99 -39.19 5.26
C TYR A 276 14.08 -40.27 5.38
N SER A 277 15.20 -39.89 5.99
CA SER A 277 16.29 -40.79 6.38
C SER A 277 16.52 -40.67 7.88
N LEU A 278 17.02 -41.74 8.50
CA LEU A 278 17.44 -41.72 9.90
C LEU A 278 18.95 -41.53 9.93
N LEU A 279 19.39 -40.43 10.53
CA LEU A 279 20.78 -40.22 10.92
C LEU A 279 21.09 -41.18 12.06
N ARG A 280 22.34 -41.66 12.16
CA ARG A 280 22.74 -42.59 13.22
C ARG A 280 22.36 -41.97 14.57
N LYS A 281 21.64 -42.72 15.40
CA LYS A 281 21.49 -42.39 16.81
C LYS A 281 22.91 -42.30 17.36
N GLU A 282 23.28 -41.17 17.96
CA GLU A 282 24.47 -41.17 18.82
C GLU A 282 24.24 -42.26 19.87
N ALA A 283 25.25 -43.13 20.00
CA ALA A 283 25.21 -44.34 20.81
C ALA A 283 25.13 -44.00 22.31
#